data_AF-A0A6C0ER28-F1
#
_entry.id   AF-A0A6C0ER28-F1
#
_cell.length_a   1.000
_cell.length_b   1.000
_cell.length_c   1.000
_cell.angle_alpha   90.00
_cell.angle_beta   90.00
_cell.angle_gamma   90.00
#
_symmetry.space_group_name_H-M   'P 1'
#
loop_
_entity.id
_entity.type
_entity.pdbx_description
1 polymer ?
#
loop_
_entity_poly.entity_id
_entity_poly.type
_entity_poly.pdbx_seq_one_letter_code
_entity_poly.pdbx_strand_id
1 'polypeptide(L)'
;MCKNKKKNIYKNNIIYILDMSNKSAILKTFNTHFFEFIDDVIRIFPDNKDIKHARSSFEMIKTANPTAIAKAWYKFVYSPYTGVIEAGDITFFFEKDYSSDINHLANSNEIMRVIDTIREPVRSMTEVEQGYSMKYIQNLSKLSGIYVGM
;
A
#
# COMPACT_ATOMS: atom_id res chain seq x y z
N MET A 1 -26.92 -24.86 41.63
CA MET A 1 -27.13 -24.18 40.34
C MET A 1 -25.94 -23.26 40.03
N CYS A 2 -24.75 -23.82 39.70
CA CYS A 2 -23.53 -23.01 39.50
C CYS A 2 -22.47 -23.76 38.66
N LYS A 3 -22.76 -24.06 37.39
CA LYS A 3 -21.74 -24.59 36.44
C LYS A 3 -21.72 -23.93 35.06
N ASN A 4 -22.62 -22.97 34.77
CA ASN A 4 -22.74 -22.36 33.44
C ASN A 4 -22.08 -20.99 33.23
N LYS A 5 -21.47 -20.37 34.25
CA LYS A 5 -20.83 -19.05 34.08
C LYS A 5 -19.38 -19.08 33.57
N LYS A 6 -18.64 -20.21 33.70
CA LYS A 6 -17.22 -20.28 33.28
C LYS A 6 -17.01 -20.59 31.80
N LYS A 7 -17.95 -21.25 31.12
CA LYS A 7 -17.82 -21.58 29.67
C LYS A 7 -17.99 -20.37 28.74
N ASN A 8 -18.56 -19.27 29.21
CA ASN A 8 -18.82 -18.07 28.40
C ASN A 8 -17.65 -17.08 28.36
N ILE A 9 -16.70 -17.19 29.29
CA ILE A 9 -15.55 -16.28 29.36
C ILE A 9 -14.47 -16.68 28.33
N TYR A 10 -14.29 -17.98 28.07
CA TYR A 10 -13.31 -18.47 27.10
C TYR A 10 -13.78 -18.39 25.64
N LYS A 11 -15.10 -18.46 25.39
CA LYS A 11 -15.64 -18.27 24.03
C LYS A 11 -15.46 -16.83 23.53
N ASN A 12 -15.61 -15.84 24.42
CA ASN A 12 -15.40 -14.45 24.04
C ASN A 12 -13.93 -14.15 23.71
N ASN A 13 -12.96 -14.67 24.48
CA ASN A 13 -11.54 -14.48 24.16
C ASN A 13 -11.11 -15.18 22.86
N ILE A 14 -11.63 -16.37 22.55
CA ILE A 14 -11.31 -17.06 21.30
C ILE A 14 -11.90 -16.31 20.10
N ILE A 15 -13.10 -15.72 20.22
CA ILE A 15 -13.68 -14.89 19.16
C ILE A 15 -12.86 -13.60 18.97
N TYR A 16 -12.39 -12.93 20.02
CA TYR A 16 -11.44 -11.80 19.88
C TYR A 16 -10.09 -12.22 19.25
N ILE A 17 -9.64 -13.46 19.46
CA ILE A 17 -8.39 -13.98 18.88
C ILE A 17 -8.57 -14.42 17.41
N LEU A 18 -9.76 -14.93 17.04
CA LEU A 18 -10.10 -15.36 15.68
C LEU A 18 -10.57 -14.20 14.78
N ASP A 19 -11.13 -13.13 15.36
CA ASP A 19 -11.51 -11.87 14.68
C ASP A 19 -10.29 -10.93 14.48
N MET A 20 -9.15 -11.27 15.07
CA MET A 20 -7.84 -10.78 14.62
C MET A 20 -7.39 -11.54 13.36
N SER A 21 -8.09 -11.37 12.24
CA SER A 21 -7.38 -11.16 10.98
C SER A 21 -6.49 -9.93 11.20
N ASN A 22 -5.32 -10.17 11.78
CA ASN A 22 -4.67 -9.21 12.64
C ASN A 22 -4.36 -7.95 11.84
N LYS A 23 -5.10 -6.86 12.09
CA LYS A 23 -4.94 -5.58 11.38
C LYS A 23 -3.48 -5.12 11.39
N SER A 24 -2.74 -5.45 12.46
CA SER A 24 -1.29 -5.22 12.53
C SER A 24 -0.46 -6.16 11.63
N ALA A 25 -0.86 -7.42 11.45
CA ALA A 25 -0.24 -8.34 10.51
C ALA A 25 -0.50 -7.94 9.06
N ILE A 26 -1.74 -7.59 8.69
CA ILE A 26 -2.06 -7.07 7.35
C ILE A 26 -1.27 -5.80 7.06
N LEU A 27 -1.23 -4.87 8.03
CA LEU A 27 -0.45 -3.65 7.88
C LEU A 27 1.05 -3.91 7.74
N LYS A 28 1.58 -4.87 8.52
CA LYS A 28 2.98 -5.28 8.41
C LYS A 28 3.25 -5.86 7.02
N THR A 29 2.41 -6.76 6.53
CA THR A 29 2.51 -7.36 5.20
C THR A 29 2.43 -6.29 4.11
N PHE A 30 1.47 -5.36 4.19
CA PHE A 30 1.37 -4.24 3.26
C PHE A 30 2.67 -3.42 3.23
N ASN A 31 3.14 -2.99 4.41
CA ASN A 31 4.33 -2.15 4.49
C ASN A 31 5.57 -2.89 3.98
N THR A 32 5.76 -4.17 4.34
CA THR A 32 6.86 -4.98 3.81
C THR A 32 6.78 -5.06 2.28
N HIS A 33 5.63 -5.43 1.74
CA HIS A 33 5.46 -5.57 0.29
C HIS A 33 5.61 -4.25 -0.47
N PHE A 34 5.25 -3.14 0.15
CA PHE A 34 5.43 -1.80 -0.42
C PHE A 34 6.92 -1.45 -0.57
N PHE A 35 7.74 -1.76 0.44
CA PHE A 35 9.18 -1.53 0.33
C PHE A 35 9.87 -2.53 -0.61
N GLU A 36 9.42 -3.79 -0.68
CA GLU A 36 9.87 -4.74 -1.69
C GLU A 36 9.62 -4.22 -3.11
N PHE A 37 8.44 -3.64 -3.36
CA PHE A 37 8.13 -3.02 -4.65
C PHE A 37 9.11 -1.90 -4.98
N ILE A 38 9.34 -0.95 -4.05
CA ILE A 38 10.27 0.15 -4.27
C ILE A 38 11.71 -0.37 -4.48
N ASP A 39 12.13 -1.37 -3.72
CA ASP A 39 13.47 -1.97 -3.83
C ASP A 39 13.68 -2.64 -5.19
N ASP A 40 12.64 -3.26 -5.75
CA ASP A 40 12.66 -3.83 -7.09
C ASP A 40 12.72 -2.75 -8.17
N VAL A 41 11.99 -1.64 -8.01
CA VAL A 41 12.12 -0.47 -8.90
C VAL A 41 13.55 0.10 -8.85
N ILE A 42 14.16 0.21 -7.65
CA ILE A 42 15.56 0.64 -7.50
C ILE A 42 16.53 -0.32 -8.20
N ARG A 43 16.26 -1.63 -8.17
CA ARG A 43 17.10 -2.62 -8.85
C ARG A 43 17.08 -2.46 -10.37
N ILE A 44 15.92 -2.11 -10.94
CA ILE A 44 15.77 -1.87 -12.38
C ILE A 44 16.43 -0.52 -12.77
N PHE A 45 16.34 0.49 -11.90
CA PHE A 45 16.88 1.83 -12.13
C PHE A 45 17.94 2.23 -11.07
N PRO A 46 19.08 1.53 -11.00
CA PRO A 46 20.05 1.67 -9.90
C PRO A 46 20.74 3.03 -9.84
N ASP A 47 20.82 3.73 -10.98
CA ASP A 47 21.44 5.05 -11.10
C ASP A 47 20.50 6.21 -10.75
N ASN A 48 19.19 5.94 -10.66
CA ASN A 48 18.20 6.94 -10.30
C ASN A 48 18.22 7.17 -8.78
N LYS A 49 18.94 8.21 -8.34
CA LYS A 49 19.07 8.58 -6.92
C LYS A 49 17.76 9.06 -6.32
N ASP A 50 16.84 9.60 -7.12
CA ASP A 50 15.57 10.12 -6.63
C ASP A 50 14.71 9.00 -6.05
N ILE A 51 14.73 7.80 -6.66
CA ILE A 51 13.98 6.63 -6.16
C ILE A 51 14.52 6.19 -4.79
N LYS A 52 15.84 6.25 -4.59
CA LYS A 52 16.47 5.96 -3.30
C LYS A 52 16.07 6.99 -2.25
N HIS A 53 16.03 8.27 -2.61
CA HIS A 53 15.56 9.32 -1.71
C HIS A 53 14.08 9.18 -1.36
N ALA A 54 13.22 8.89 -2.34
CA ALA A 54 11.81 8.61 -2.14
C ALA A 54 11.58 7.44 -1.17
N ARG A 55 12.34 6.35 -1.33
CA ARG A 55 12.33 5.21 -0.40
C ARG A 55 12.61 5.64 1.04
N SER A 56 13.66 6.43 1.27
CA SER A 56 14.01 6.94 2.61
C SER A 56 12.90 7.85 3.17
N SER A 57 12.28 8.69 2.34
CA SER A 57 11.13 9.50 2.76
C SER A 57 9.94 8.65 3.18
N PHE A 58 9.63 7.58 2.45
CA PHE A 58 8.59 6.63 2.86
C PHE A 58 8.92 5.89 4.16
N GLU A 59 10.19 5.54 4.40
CA GLU A 59 10.61 4.96 5.69
C GLU A 59 10.39 5.92 6.86
N MET A 60 10.70 7.21 6.67
CA MET A 60 10.40 8.24 7.69
C MET A 60 8.90 8.36 7.93
N ILE A 61 8.08 8.42 6.87
CA ILE A 61 6.62 8.47 6.98
C ILE A 61 6.08 7.25 7.73
N LYS A 62 6.52 6.05 7.38
CA LYS A 62 6.12 4.80 8.08
C LYS A 62 6.53 4.83 9.55
N THR A 63 7.72 5.32 9.87
CA THR A 63 8.21 5.41 11.25
C THR A 63 7.37 6.37 12.09
N ALA A 64 6.97 7.51 11.52
CA ALA A 64 6.09 8.47 12.18
C ALA A 64 4.63 7.98 12.28
N ASN A 65 4.10 7.35 11.23
CA ASN A 65 2.76 6.79 11.19
C ASN A 65 2.72 5.53 10.32
N PRO A 66 2.72 4.32 10.91
CA PRO A 66 2.79 3.07 10.16
C PRO A 66 1.55 2.79 9.31
N THR A 67 0.44 3.53 9.51
CA THR A 67 -0.82 3.37 8.78
C THR A 67 -0.96 4.29 7.57
N ALA A 68 -0.14 5.33 7.50
CA ALA A 68 -0.32 6.44 6.54
C ALA A 68 -0.30 5.95 5.09
N ILE A 69 0.70 5.14 4.74
CA ILE A 69 0.92 4.67 3.36
C ILE A 69 -0.24 3.77 2.91
N ALA A 70 -0.66 2.82 3.76
CA ALA A 70 -1.78 1.91 3.44
C ALA A 70 -3.09 2.66 3.21
N LYS A 71 -3.40 3.64 4.06
CA LYS A 71 -4.62 4.46 3.93
C LYS A 71 -4.59 5.35 2.69
N ALA A 72 -3.45 5.98 2.41
CA ALA A 72 -3.26 6.80 1.21
C ALA A 72 -3.38 5.94 -0.06
N TRP A 73 -2.73 4.78 -0.09
CA TRP A 73 -2.82 3.83 -1.20
C TRP A 73 -4.27 3.41 -1.46
N TYR A 74 -5.00 3.02 -0.42
CA TYR A 74 -6.42 2.68 -0.56
C TYR A 74 -7.23 3.84 -1.16
N LYS A 75 -7.09 5.04 -0.60
CA LYS A 75 -7.88 6.21 -0.98
C LYS A 75 -7.60 6.66 -2.42
N PHE A 76 -6.32 6.71 -2.80
CA PHE A 76 -5.90 7.40 -4.03
C PHE A 76 -5.54 6.45 -5.18
N VAL A 77 -5.11 5.22 -4.87
CA VAL A 77 -4.68 4.24 -5.87
C VAL A 77 -5.74 3.16 -6.05
N TYR A 78 -6.28 2.59 -4.98
CA TYR A 78 -7.20 1.45 -5.12
C TYR A 78 -8.66 1.85 -5.34
N SER A 79 -9.26 2.56 -4.38
CA SER A 79 -10.71 2.84 -4.34
C SER A 79 -11.29 3.44 -5.63
N PRO A 80 -10.60 4.35 -6.36
CA PRO A 80 -11.16 4.92 -7.58
C PRO A 80 -10.93 4.05 -8.83
N TYR A 81 -10.06 3.03 -8.77
CA TYR A 81 -9.63 2.25 -9.94
C TYR A 81 -9.70 0.75 -9.71
N THR A 82 -10.56 0.29 -8.80
CA THR A 82 -10.68 -1.13 -8.43
C THR A 82 -10.81 -2.02 -9.67
N GLY A 83 -11.73 -1.70 -10.58
CA GLY A 83 -11.95 -2.47 -11.80
C GLY A 83 -10.74 -2.49 -12.76
N VAL A 84 -10.04 -1.36 -12.90
CA VAL A 84 -8.85 -1.24 -13.77
C VAL A 84 -7.68 -2.03 -13.19
N ILE A 85 -7.47 -1.93 -11.87
CA ILE A 85 -6.44 -2.67 -11.15
C ILE A 85 -6.71 -4.17 -11.20
N GLU A 86 -7.95 -4.60 -11.02
CA GLU A 86 -8.34 -6.01 -11.10
C GLU A 86 -8.19 -6.57 -12.52
N ALA A 87 -8.46 -5.76 -13.54
CA ALA A 87 -8.22 -6.11 -14.94
C ALA A 87 -6.73 -6.21 -15.31
N GLY A 88 -5.83 -5.68 -14.47
CA GLY A 88 -4.39 -5.75 -14.70
C GLY A 88 -3.86 -4.71 -15.70
N ASP A 89 -4.65 -3.69 -15.99
CA ASP A 89 -4.20 -2.56 -16.79
C ASP A 89 -3.30 -1.68 -15.92
N ILE A 90 -2.01 -1.58 -16.24
CA ILE A 90 -1.03 -0.79 -15.49
C ILE A 90 -0.97 0.67 -15.95
N THR A 91 -1.54 1.00 -17.12
CA THR A 91 -1.43 2.36 -17.70
C THR A 91 -2.01 3.42 -16.77
N PHE A 92 -3.10 3.09 -16.05
CA PHE A 92 -3.68 3.95 -15.02
C PHE A 92 -2.65 4.43 -13.99
N PHE A 93 -1.67 3.57 -13.66
CA PHE A 93 -0.73 3.83 -12.59
C PHE A 93 0.16 5.02 -12.96
N PHE A 94 0.56 5.17 -14.22
CA PHE A 94 1.42 6.26 -14.68
C PHE A 94 0.71 7.35 -15.49
N GLU A 95 -0.51 7.17 -15.98
CA GLU A 95 -1.22 8.22 -16.74
C GLU A 95 -2.08 9.15 -15.87
N LYS A 96 -2.47 8.70 -14.68
CA LYS A 96 -3.29 9.49 -13.75
C LYS A 96 -2.67 10.84 -13.37
N ASP A 97 -3.50 11.87 -13.24
CA ASP A 97 -3.14 13.08 -12.49
C ASP A 97 -3.53 12.92 -11.02
N TYR A 98 -2.56 12.85 -10.11
CA TYR A 98 -2.79 12.78 -8.66
C TYR A 98 -2.87 14.16 -8.01
N SER A 99 -2.71 15.26 -8.76
CA SER A 99 -2.65 16.61 -8.20
C SER A 99 -3.89 16.94 -7.38
N SER A 100 -5.09 16.71 -7.92
CA SER A 100 -6.36 16.96 -7.22
C SER A 100 -6.51 16.14 -5.92
N ASP A 101 -5.92 14.95 -5.89
CA ASP A 101 -6.02 14.02 -4.75
C ASP A 101 -5.16 14.42 -3.57
N ILE A 102 -4.05 15.11 -3.80
CA ILE A 102 -3.09 15.43 -2.74
C ILE A 102 -3.09 16.92 -2.39
N ASN A 103 -3.75 17.78 -3.16
CA ASN A 103 -3.81 19.23 -2.93
C ASN A 103 -4.38 19.64 -1.56
N HIS A 104 -5.12 18.76 -0.88
CA HIS A 104 -5.64 19.01 0.47
C HIS A 104 -4.69 18.55 1.59
N LEU A 105 -3.56 17.92 1.26
CA LEU A 105 -2.58 17.44 2.22
C LEU A 105 -1.50 18.52 2.44
N ALA A 106 -1.06 18.65 3.68
CA ALA A 106 0.18 19.38 3.95
C ALA A 106 1.34 18.72 3.18
N ASN A 107 2.19 19.53 2.54
CA ASN A 107 3.31 19.07 1.71
C ASN A 107 2.90 18.33 0.41
N SER A 108 1.72 18.63 -0.14
CA SER A 108 1.20 18.05 -1.40
C SER A 108 2.22 18.00 -2.54
N ASN A 109 2.99 19.07 -2.76
CA ASN A 109 4.01 19.13 -3.81
C ASN A 109 5.16 18.12 -3.61
N GLU A 110 5.57 17.89 -2.37
CA GLU A 110 6.61 16.92 -2.05
C GLU A 110 6.07 15.49 -2.22
N ILE A 111 4.83 15.26 -1.78
CA ILE A 111 4.13 13.99 -2.01
C ILE A 111 3.98 13.71 -3.51
N MET A 112 3.62 14.71 -4.32
CA MET A 112 3.52 14.57 -5.78
C MET A 112 4.85 14.15 -6.39
N ARG A 113 5.94 14.85 -6.04
CA ARG A 113 7.28 14.52 -6.52
C ARG A 113 7.68 13.09 -6.16
N VAL A 114 7.41 12.68 -4.92
CA VAL A 114 7.69 11.32 -4.45
C VAL A 114 6.86 10.28 -5.21
N ILE A 115 5.60 10.57 -5.52
CA ILE A 115 4.73 9.73 -6.35
C ILE A 115 5.30 9.61 -7.77
N ASP A 116 5.62 10.72 -8.42
CA ASP A 116 6.15 10.74 -9.79
C ASP A 116 7.50 10.03 -9.90
N THR A 117 8.30 10.09 -8.83
CA THR A 117 9.59 9.41 -8.73
C THR A 117 9.47 7.88 -8.85
N ILE A 118 8.31 7.29 -8.55
CA ILE A 118 8.06 5.85 -8.75
C ILE A 118 7.36 5.59 -10.09
N ARG A 119 6.45 6.48 -10.50
CA ARG A 119 5.61 6.27 -11.68
C ARG A 119 6.37 6.36 -12.99
N GLU A 120 7.25 7.35 -13.13
CA GLU A 120 8.04 7.52 -14.36
C GLU A 120 8.99 6.34 -14.64
N PRO A 121 9.68 5.77 -13.62
CA PRO A 121 10.37 4.51 -13.77
C PRO A 121 9.47 3.38 -14.24
N VAL A 122 8.30 3.18 -13.62
CA VAL A 122 7.36 2.11 -14.02
C VAL A 122 6.87 2.29 -15.45
N ARG A 123 6.61 3.53 -15.90
CA ARG A 123 6.27 3.83 -17.30
C ARG A 123 7.40 3.42 -18.26
N SER A 124 8.64 3.60 -17.85
CA SER A 124 9.84 3.35 -18.68
C SER A 124 10.31 1.89 -18.65
N MET A 125 9.67 1.02 -17.87
CA MET A 125 9.96 -0.41 -17.80
C MET A 125 9.52 -1.14 -19.07
N THR A 126 10.15 -2.30 -19.35
CA THR A 126 9.67 -3.23 -20.38
C THR A 126 8.30 -3.78 -20.02
N GLU A 127 7.56 -4.32 -21.00
CA GLU A 127 6.24 -4.95 -20.76
C GLU A 127 6.28 -6.03 -19.68
N VAL A 128 7.36 -6.81 -19.64
CA VAL A 128 7.54 -7.89 -18.65
C VAL A 128 7.72 -7.30 -17.23
N GLU A 129 8.57 -6.29 -17.09
CA GLU A 129 8.81 -5.59 -15.81
C GLU A 129 7.58 -4.81 -15.33
N GLN A 130 6.84 -4.21 -16.26
CA GLN A 130 5.53 -3.63 -15.99
C GLN A 130 4.54 -4.69 -15.49
N GLY A 131 4.56 -5.89 -16.09
CA GLY A 131 3.77 -7.03 -15.61
C GLY A 131 4.08 -7.39 -14.14
N TYR A 132 5.36 -7.40 -13.75
CA TYR A 132 5.76 -7.63 -12.35
C TYR A 132 5.31 -6.48 -11.43
N SER A 133 5.51 -5.23 -11.86
CA SER A 133 5.03 -4.04 -11.13
C SER A 133 3.52 -4.07 -10.92
N MET A 134 2.76 -4.54 -11.92
CA MET A 134 1.31 -4.66 -11.81
C MET A 134 0.90 -5.67 -10.73
N LYS A 135 1.66 -6.76 -10.55
CA LYS A 135 1.38 -7.73 -9.47
C LYS A 135 1.59 -7.13 -8.09
N TYR A 136 2.63 -6.33 -7.89
CA TYR A 136 2.80 -5.54 -6.67
C TYR A 136 1.59 -4.63 -6.44
N ILE A 137 1.20 -3.86 -7.46
CA ILE A 137 0.07 -2.91 -7.38
C ILE A 137 -1.24 -3.62 -7.00
N GLN A 138 -1.53 -4.78 -7.61
CA GLN A 138 -2.72 -5.59 -7.28
C GLN A 138 -2.70 -6.08 -5.84
N ASN A 139 -1.57 -6.62 -5.38
CA ASN A 139 -1.43 -7.15 -4.02
C ASN A 139 -1.52 -6.04 -2.96
N LEU A 140 -0.81 -4.93 -3.16
CA LEU A 140 -0.86 -3.76 -2.30
C LEU A 140 -2.27 -3.20 -2.20
N SER A 141 -2.98 -3.13 -3.33
CA SER A 141 -4.36 -2.65 -3.40
C SER A 141 -5.30 -3.54 -2.58
N LYS A 142 -5.24 -4.87 -2.77
CA LYS A 142 -6.00 -5.84 -1.95
C LYS A 142 -5.69 -5.70 -0.46
N LEU A 143 -4.42 -5.68 -0.08
CA LEU A 143 -3.98 -5.55 1.31
C LEU A 143 -4.46 -4.22 1.94
N SER A 144 -4.41 -3.12 1.19
CA SER A 144 -4.90 -1.82 1.64
C SER A 144 -6.42 -1.81 1.85
N GLY A 145 -7.17 -2.43 0.94
CA GLY A 145 -8.63 -2.57 1.04
C GLY A 145 -9.05 -3.43 2.22
N ILE A 146 -8.37 -4.57 2.42
CA ILE A 146 -8.57 -5.42 3.59
C ILE A 146 -8.30 -4.62 4.88
N TYR A 147 -7.19 -3.89 4.95
CA TYR A 147 -6.83 -3.11 6.14
C TYR A 147 -7.84 -1.99 6.47
N VAL A 148 -8.33 -1.28 5.46
CA VAL A 148 -9.28 -0.15 5.64
C VAL A 148 -10.71 -0.64 5.89
N GLY A 149 -11.12 -1.74 5.26
CA GLY A 149 -12.45 -2.33 5.42
C GLY A 149 -12.65 -3.13 6.71
N MET A 150 -11.57 -3.46 7.43
CA MET A 150 -11.58 -4.03 8.79
C MET A 150 -11.85 -3.00 9.87
#